data_AF-A0A2J8WMB6-F1
#
_entry.id   AF-A0A2J8WMB6-F1
#
_cell.length_a   1.000
_cell.length_b   1.000
_cell.length_c   1.000
_cell.angle_alpha   90.00
_cell.angle_beta   90.00
_cell.angle_gamma   90.00
#
_symmetry.space_group_name_H-M   'P 1'
#
loop_
_entity.id
_entity.type
_entity.pdbx_description
1 polymer ?
#
loop_
_entity_poly.entity_id
_entity_poly.type
_entity_poly.pdbx_seq_one_letter_code
_entity_poly.pdbx_strand_id
1 'polypeptide(L)'
;MSRSRQPPLVTGISPNEGIPWTKVTIRGENLGTGPTDLIGLTICGHNCLLTAEWMSASKIVCRVGQAKNDKGDIIVTTKSGGRGTSTVSFKLLRPEKIGILDQSAVWVDEMNYYDMRTDRNKGIPPLSLRPANPLGIEIEKSKFSQKDLEMLFHGMSADFTSENFSAAWYLIENHSNTSFEQLKMAVTNLKRQANKKSEGSLAYVKGGLSTFFEAQDALS
;
A
#
# COMPACT_ATOMS: atom_id res chain seq x y z
N MET A 1 -22.30 36.68 -33.89
CA MET A 1 -23.08 35.45 -33.64
C MET A 1 -22.24 34.26 -34.07
N SER A 2 -21.77 33.42 -33.13
CA SER A 2 -20.97 32.24 -33.47
C SER A 2 -21.88 31.22 -34.16
N ARG A 3 -21.52 30.77 -35.37
CA ARG A 3 -22.23 29.69 -36.07
C ARG A 3 -22.28 28.46 -35.15
N SER A 4 -23.50 27.98 -34.84
CA SER A 4 -23.70 26.73 -34.11
C SER A 4 -23.05 25.61 -34.90
N ARG A 5 -22.08 24.93 -34.29
CA ARG A 5 -21.42 23.76 -34.89
C ARG A 5 -22.23 22.50 -34.58
N GLN A 6 -21.98 21.44 -35.34
CA GLN A 6 -22.62 20.16 -35.07
C GLN A 6 -22.27 19.67 -33.64
N PRO A 7 -23.19 18.95 -32.99
CA PRO A 7 -22.94 18.37 -31.68
C PRO A 7 -21.74 17.41 -31.70
N PRO A 8 -20.99 17.30 -30.60
CA PRO A 8 -19.94 16.30 -30.48
C PRO A 8 -20.49 14.87 -30.63
N LEU A 9 -19.81 14.03 -31.40
CA LEU A 9 -20.15 12.62 -31.55
C LEU A 9 -18.94 11.75 -31.20
N VAL A 10 -19.06 10.97 -30.14
CA VAL A 10 -18.02 10.04 -29.72
C VAL A 10 -18.23 8.70 -30.42
N THR A 11 -17.24 8.29 -31.20
CA THR A 11 -17.28 7.04 -32.00
C THR A 11 -16.33 5.98 -31.51
N GLY A 12 -15.39 6.31 -30.61
CA GLY A 12 -14.42 5.35 -30.09
C GLY A 12 -13.85 5.74 -28.74
N ILE A 13 -13.47 4.75 -27.94
CA ILE A 13 -12.74 4.92 -26.69
C ILE A 13 -11.70 3.80 -26.54
N SER A 14 -10.50 4.13 -26.06
CA SER A 14 -9.41 3.17 -25.87
C SER A 14 -8.65 3.43 -24.57
N PRO A 15 -8.56 2.45 -23.65
CA PRO A 15 -9.28 1.17 -23.67
C PRO A 15 -10.81 1.35 -23.50
N ASN A 16 -11.59 0.33 -23.85
CA ASN A 16 -13.05 0.32 -23.70
C ASN A 16 -13.53 -0.15 -22.31
N GLU A 17 -12.62 -0.69 -21.49
CA GLU A 17 -12.85 -1.02 -20.09
C GLU A 17 -11.60 -0.72 -19.25
N GLY A 18 -11.80 -0.58 -17.93
CA GLY A 18 -10.70 -0.30 -17.00
C GLY A 18 -11.19 0.03 -15.60
N ILE A 19 -10.27 0.02 -14.63
CA ILE A 19 -10.53 0.43 -13.25
C ILE A 19 -10.59 1.96 -13.12
N PRO A 20 -11.11 2.52 -12.00
CA PRO A 20 -11.02 3.95 -11.73
C PRO A 20 -9.59 4.48 -11.90
N TRP A 21 -9.47 5.71 -12.40
CA TRP A 21 -8.22 6.40 -12.75
C TRP A 21 -7.49 5.90 -14.00
N THR A 22 -8.05 4.94 -14.73
CA THR A 22 -7.52 4.49 -16.02
C THR A 22 -7.49 5.66 -17.02
N LYS A 23 -6.34 5.87 -17.66
CA LYS A 23 -6.17 6.85 -18.74
C LYS A 23 -6.84 6.33 -20.01
N VAL A 24 -7.81 7.07 -20.53
CA VAL A 24 -8.57 6.71 -21.73
C VAL A 24 -8.40 7.78 -22.81
N THR A 25 -8.38 7.31 -24.06
CA THR A 25 -8.38 8.14 -25.26
C THR A 25 -9.75 8.06 -25.91
N ILE A 26 -10.44 9.20 -25.99
CA ILE A 26 -11.74 9.36 -26.65
C ILE A 26 -11.49 9.84 -28.07
N ARG A 27 -12.15 9.20 -29.03
CA ARG A 27 -12.14 9.54 -30.46
C ARG A 27 -13.55 9.84 -30.95
N GLY A 28 -13.66 10.76 -31.88
CA GLY A 28 -14.95 11.20 -32.38
C GLY A 28 -14.87 12.35 -33.37
N GLU A 29 -15.98 13.03 -33.51
CA GLU A 29 -16.17 14.17 -34.39
C GLU A 29 -16.67 15.37 -33.58
N ASN A 30 -16.25 16.57 -33.97
CA ASN A 30 -16.68 17.84 -33.35
C ASN A 30 -16.44 17.90 -31.82
N LEU A 31 -15.36 17.28 -31.32
CA LEU A 31 -14.99 17.25 -29.90
C LEU A 31 -14.44 18.58 -29.36
N GLY A 32 -14.77 19.69 -30.02
CA GLY A 32 -14.36 21.05 -29.67
C GLY A 32 -13.42 21.67 -30.68
N THR A 33 -13.46 23.00 -30.80
CA THR A 33 -12.58 23.77 -31.69
C THR A 33 -11.23 24.11 -31.07
N GLY A 34 -11.10 23.88 -29.76
CA GLY A 34 -9.89 24.12 -28.98
C GLY A 34 -10.12 23.78 -27.50
N PRO A 35 -9.08 23.86 -26.66
CA PRO A 35 -9.17 23.49 -25.25
C PRO A 35 -10.25 24.27 -24.48
N THR A 36 -10.43 25.55 -24.79
CA THR A 36 -11.41 26.43 -24.13
C THR A 36 -12.86 26.21 -24.56
N ASP A 37 -13.07 25.42 -25.61
CA ASP A 37 -14.40 25.06 -26.14
C ASP A 37 -14.98 23.84 -25.40
N LEU A 38 -14.13 22.99 -24.83
CA LEU A 38 -14.55 21.84 -24.03
C LEU A 38 -15.02 22.32 -22.64
N ILE A 39 -16.30 22.15 -22.33
CA ILE A 39 -16.92 22.60 -21.06
C ILE A 39 -17.50 21.48 -20.23
N GLY A 40 -17.60 20.27 -20.77
CA GLY A 40 -18.09 19.12 -20.03
C GLY A 40 -17.58 17.83 -20.63
N LEU A 41 -17.16 16.91 -19.77
CA LEU A 41 -16.85 15.55 -20.13
C LEU A 41 -17.37 14.64 -19.04
N THR A 42 -18.28 13.73 -19.38
CA THR A 42 -18.86 12.77 -18.44
C THR A 42 -18.70 11.35 -18.97
N ILE A 43 -18.15 10.45 -18.15
CA ILE A 43 -18.00 9.02 -18.46
C ILE A 43 -18.69 8.24 -17.35
N CYS A 44 -19.66 7.40 -17.70
CA CYS A 44 -20.43 6.62 -16.71
C CYS A 44 -21.05 7.46 -15.59
N GLY A 45 -21.47 8.69 -15.92
CA GLY A 45 -22.04 9.65 -14.96
C GLY A 45 -21.01 10.35 -14.07
N HIS A 46 -19.71 10.08 -14.23
CA HIS A 46 -18.63 10.78 -13.53
C HIS A 46 -18.09 11.95 -14.37
N ASN A 47 -17.96 13.13 -13.75
CA ASN A 47 -17.37 14.29 -14.40
C ASN A 47 -15.85 14.15 -14.52
N CYS A 48 -15.36 13.96 -15.74
CA CYS A 48 -13.94 13.76 -16.05
C CYS A 48 -13.26 15.03 -16.60
N LEU A 49 -13.95 16.19 -16.59
CA LEU A 49 -13.44 17.45 -17.18
C LEU A 49 -12.12 17.92 -16.54
N LEU A 50 -11.95 17.72 -15.23
CA LEU A 50 -10.75 18.14 -14.49
C LEU A 50 -9.46 17.46 -15.01
N THR A 51 -9.58 16.27 -15.58
CA THR A 51 -8.44 15.51 -16.12
C THR A 51 -8.45 15.47 -17.65
N ALA A 52 -9.37 16.20 -18.29
CA ALA A 52 -9.54 16.19 -19.72
C ALA A 52 -8.49 17.08 -20.39
N GLU A 53 -7.73 16.48 -21.28
CA GLU A 53 -6.78 17.12 -22.15
C GLU A 53 -7.33 17.06 -23.58
N TRP A 54 -7.70 18.22 -24.11
CA TRP A 54 -8.11 18.34 -25.51
C TRP A 54 -6.87 18.27 -26.40
N MET A 55 -6.85 17.33 -27.35
CA MET A 55 -5.73 17.17 -28.28
C MET A 55 -6.08 17.70 -29.67
N SER A 56 -7.31 17.43 -30.13
CA SER A 56 -7.83 17.89 -31.42
C SER A 56 -9.35 17.82 -31.45
N ALA A 57 -9.97 18.34 -32.51
CA ALA A 57 -11.41 18.24 -32.73
C ALA A 57 -11.94 16.80 -32.88
N SER A 58 -11.04 15.80 -32.90
CA SER A 58 -11.36 14.38 -32.99
C SER A 58 -10.75 13.54 -31.87
N LYS A 59 -10.07 14.14 -30.89
CA LYS A 59 -9.36 13.42 -29.84
C LYS A 59 -9.31 14.19 -28.52
N ILE A 60 -9.72 13.52 -27.46
CA ILE A 60 -9.58 13.97 -26.07
C ILE A 60 -8.96 12.83 -25.27
N VAL A 61 -8.06 13.15 -24.35
CA VAL A 61 -7.48 12.20 -23.40
C VAL A 61 -7.94 12.59 -22.00
N CYS A 62 -8.35 11.63 -21.18
CA CYS A 62 -8.73 11.92 -19.79
C CYS A 62 -8.51 10.70 -18.90
N ARG A 63 -8.75 10.85 -17.59
CA ARG A 63 -8.82 9.73 -16.66
C ARG A 63 -10.25 9.51 -16.21
N VAL A 64 -10.69 8.26 -16.23
CA VAL A 64 -12.04 7.88 -15.78
C VAL A 64 -12.08 7.95 -14.25
N GLY A 65 -13.14 8.50 -13.67
CA GLY A 65 -13.32 8.51 -12.21
C GLY A 65 -14.16 7.34 -11.69
N GLN A 66 -14.54 7.41 -10.42
CA GLN A 66 -15.47 6.45 -9.83
C GLN A 66 -16.88 6.70 -10.37
N ALA A 67 -17.46 5.71 -11.04
CA ALA A 67 -18.81 5.79 -11.57
C ALA A 67 -19.84 5.19 -10.61
N LYS A 68 -21.07 5.71 -10.67
CA LYS A 68 -22.23 5.12 -10.00
C LYS A 68 -22.83 3.94 -10.78
N ASN A 69 -22.57 3.87 -12.09
CA ASN A 69 -23.11 2.87 -13.01
C ASN A 69 -21.97 2.06 -13.64
N ASP A 70 -22.15 0.74 -13.77
CA ASP A 70 -21.11 -0.18 -14.27
C ASP A 70 -20.85 -0.04 -15.78
N LYS A 71 -21.87 0.35 -16.55
CA LYS A 71 -21.78 0.66 -17.99
C LYS A 71 -22.31 2.06 -18.21
N GLY A 72 -21.62 2.83 -19.04
CA GLY A 72 -22.01 4.22 -19.21
C GLY A 72 -21.63 4.88 -20.51
N ASP A 73 -22.48 5.83 -20.88
CA ASP A 73 -22.29 6.71 -22.01
C ASP A 73 -21.14 7.69 -21.77
N ILE A 74 -20.58 8.15 -22.89
CA ILE A 74 -19.49 9.11 -22.92
C ILE A 74 -20.05 10.40 -23.50
N ILE A 75 -20.29 11.39 -22.65
CA ILE A 75 -20.93 12.64 -23.03
C ILE A 75 -19.89 13.75 -23.03
N VAL A 76 -19.61 14.26 -24.23
CA VAL A 76 -18.76 15.44 -24.44
C VAL A 76 -19.68 16.64 -24.65
N THR A 77 -19.42 17.74 -23.95
CA THR A 77 -20.18 18.99 -24.08
C THR A 77 -19.23 20.12 -24.44
N THR A 78 -19.52 20.81 -25.55
CA THR A 78 -18.73 21.94 -26.05
C THR A 78 -19.54 23.23 -26.03
N LYS A 79 -18.88 24.39 -25.97
CA LYS A 79 -19.57 25.69 -26.10
C LYS A 79 -20.13 25.86 -27.50
N SER A 80 -19.42 25.37 -28.51
CA SER A 80 -19.75 25.53 -29.94
C SER A 80 -20.86 24.62 -30.44
N GLY A 81 -20.90 23.35 -29.99
CA GLY A 81 -21.82 22.31 -30.46
C GLY A 81 -22.80 21.81 -29.41
N GLY A 82 -22.71 22.27 -28.17
CA GLY A 82 -23.58 21.85 -27.08
C GLY A 82 -23.29 20.42 -26.62
N ARG A 83 -24.33 19.73 -26.14
CA ARG A 83 -24.24 18.37 -25.59
C ARG A 83 -24.15 17.34 -26.72
N GLY A 84 -23.10 16.53 -26.67
CA GLY A 84 -22.86 15.44 -27.61
C GLY A 84 -23.47 14.10 -27.21
N THR A 85 -23.24 13.10 -28.06
CA THR A 85 -23.68 11.71 -27.87
C THR A 85 -22.53 10.73 -28.14
N SER A 86 -22.68 9.48 -27.70
CA SER A 86 -21.71 8.41 -27.94
C SER A 86 -22.36 7.20 -28.62
N THR A 87 -21.69 6.60 -29.59
CA THR A 87 -22.07 5.29 -30.15
C THR A 87 -21.40 4.12 -29.42
N VAL A 88 -20.42 4.43 -28.58
CA VAL A 88 -19.67 3.46 -27.77
C VAL A 88 -19.86 3.74 -26.28
N SER A 89 -19.69 2.72 -25.47
CA SER A 89 -19.78 2.81 -24.00
C SER A 89 -18.47 2.40 -23.35
N PHE A 90 -18.16 2.99 -22.20
CA PHE A 90 -17.07 2.52 -21.34
C PHE A 90 -17.62 1.57 -20.28
N LYS A 91 -16.87 0.50 -19.98
CA LYS A 91 -17.19 -0.43 -18.89
C LYS A 91 -16.23 -0.19 -17.73
N LEU A 92 -16.74 0.32 -16.62
CA LEU A 92 -15.93 0.53 -15.43
C LEU A 92 -15.80 -0.79 -14.67
N LEU A 93 -14.57 -1.27 -14.56
CA LEU A 93 -14.26 -2.46 -13.76
C LEU A 93 -14.19 -2.03 -12.29
N ARG A 94 -14.89 -2.77 -11.43
CA ARG A 94 -14.72 -2.62 -9.99
C ARG A 94 -13.35 -3.20 -9.63
N PRO A 95 -12.52 -2.48 -8.84
CA PRO A 95 -11.34 -3.10 -8.26
C PRO A 95 -11.78 -4.36 -7.53
N GLU A 96 -11.21 -5.50 -7.91
CA GLU A 96 -11.49 -6.75 -7.22
C GLU A 96 -11.06 -6.58 -5.77
N LYS A 97 -11.95 -6.90 -4.83
CA LYS A 97 -11.56 -6.94 -3.43
C LYS A 97 -10.66 -8.15 -3.30
N ILE A 98 -9.36 -7.92 -3.23
CA ILE A 98 -8.36 -8.95 -3.00
C ILE A 98 -8.78 -9.71 -1.74
N GLY A 99 -9.16 -10.97 -1.91
CA GLY A 99 -9.46 -11.88 -0.83
C GLY A 99 -8.20 -12.21 -0.04
N ILE A 100 -8.35 -12.61 1.22
CA ILE A 100 -7.23 -13.06 2.07
C ILE A 100 -6.51 -14.27 1.43
N LEU A 101 -7.22 -15.02 0.59
CA LEU A 101 -6.73 -16.21 -0.11
C LEU A 101 -6.27 -15.93 -1.56
N ASP A 102 -6.38 -14.69 -2.05
CA ASP A 102 -5.97 -14.36 -3.41
C ASP A 102 -4.45 -14.36 -3.54
N GLN A 103 -3.96 -14.97 -4.62
CA GLN A 103 -2.52 -15.09 -4.88
C GLN A 103 -1.92 -13.72 -5.21
N SER A 104 -0.84 -13.36 -4.53
CA SER A 104 -0.06 -12.15 -4.81
C SER A 104 1.11 -12.49 -5.72
N ALA A 105 1.32 -11.68 -6.77
CA ALA A 105 2.53 -11.73 -7.60
C ALA A 105 3.75 -11.07 -6.92
N VAL A 106 3.52 -10.42 -5.78
CA VAL A 106 4.60 -9.93 -4.92
C VAL A 106 5.16 -11.13 -4.17
N TRP A 107 6.36 -11.54 -4.56
CA TRP A 107 7.19 -12.40 -3.73
C TRP A 107 7.55 -11.60 -2.48
N VAL A 108 6.78 -11.80 -1.42
CA VAL A 108 7.25 -11.42 -0.09
C VAL A 108 8.38 -12.39 0.21
N ASP A 109 9.56 -11.89 0.53
CA ASP A 109 10.57 -12.73 1.17
C ASP A 109 9.89 -13.27 2.42
N GLU A 110 9.44 -14.53 2.36
CA GLU A 110 8.82 -15.22 3.46
C GLU A 110 9.76 -15.00 4.64
N MET A 111 9.27 -14.32 5.66
CA MET A 111 10.08 -13.98 6.81
C MET A 111 10.58 -15.30 7.36
N ASN A 112 11.84 -15.62 7.05
CA ASN A 112 12.46 -16.87 7.42
C ASN A 112 12.43 -16.92 8.95
N TYR A 113 11.40 -17.57 9.49
CA TYR A 113 11.21 -17.77 10.93
C TYR A 113 12.37 -18.61 11.51
N TYR A 114 13.23 -19.12 10.63
CA TYR A 114 14.42 -19.91 10.90
C TYR A 114 15.72 -19.31 10.33
N ASP A 115 15.81 -18.00 10.08
CA ASP A 115 17.16 -17.42 9.93
C ASP A 115 17.81 -17.30 11.32
N MET A 116 18.30 -18.46 11.80
CA MET A 116 19.18 -18.71 12.95
C MET A 116 20.57 -18.06 12.74
N ARG A 117 20.61 -16.85 12.18
CA ARG A 117 21.83 -16.06 12.10
C ARG A 117 21.71 -14.92 13.08
N THR A 118 22.12 -15.20 14.30
CA THR A 118 22.50 -14.26 15.38
C THR A 118 23.71 -13.39 15.00
N ASP A 119 24.00 -13.23 13.70
CA ASP A 119 25.20 -12.58 13.22
C ASP A 119 25.03 -11.07 13.26
N ARG A 120 25.85 -10.43 14.09
CA ARG A 120 25.84 -9.01 14.46
C ARG A 120 26.05 -8.04 13.29
N ASN A 121 26.21 -8.52 12.05
CA ASN A 121 26.74 -7.73 10.94
C ASN A 121 25.82 -7.59 9.72
N LYS A 122 24.57 -8.04 9.75
CA LYS A 122 23.57 -7.63 8.73
C LYS A 122 22.51 -6.76 9.36
N GLY A 123 22.38 -5.54 8.83
CA GLY A 123 21.45 -4.52 9.29
C GLY A 123 20.04 -5.08 9.40
N ILE A 124 19.44 -4.86 10.57
CA ILE A 124 18.05 -5.22 10.84
C ILE A 124 17.18 -4.39 9.88
N PRO A 125 16.19 -4.99 9.18
CA PRO A 125 15.28 -4.23 8.35
C PRO A 125 14.60 -3.14 9.20
N PRO A 126 14.43 -1.91 8.70
CA PRO A 126 13.87 -0.78 9.46
C PRO A 126 12.45 -1.01 10.00
N LEU A 127 11.71 -1.93 9.38
CA LEU A 127 10.35 -2.31 9.77
C LEU A 127 10.30 -3.64 10.53
N SER A 128 11.46 -4.25 10.80
CA SER A 128 11.48 -5.45 11.61
C SER A 128 11.21 -5.05 13.05
N LEU A 129 9.94 -5.22 13.47
CA LEU A 129 9.52 -5.31 14.86
C LEU A 129 10.09 -6.59 15.51
N ARG A 130 11.36 -6.93 15.25
CA ARG A 130 11.98 -8.07 15.92
C ARG A 130 11.93 -7.77 17.42
N PRO A 131 11.57 -8.75 18.24
CA PRO A 131 11.83 -8.67 19.67
C PRO A 131 13.33 -8.40 19.84
N ALA A 132 13.69 -7.19 20.24
CA ALA A 132 15.07 -6.90 20.58
C ALA A 132 15.43 -7.85 21.73
N ASN A 133 16.41 -8.74 21.55
CA ASN A 133 16.90 -9.60 22.64
C ASN A 133 17.45 -8.69 23.75
N PRO A 134 16.66 -8.39 24.79
CA PRO A 134 16.98 -7.28 25.67
C PRO A 134 17.99 -7.72 26.74
N LEU A 135 18.11 -9.03 26.93
CA LEU A 135 19.02 -9.69 27.84
C LEU A 135 20.42 -9.82 27.25
N GLY A 136 20.55 -9.84 25.93
CA GLY A 136 21.83 -9.95 25.23
C GLY A 136 22.58 -11.26 25.51
N ILE A 137 21.85 -12.27 25.97
CA ILE A 137 22.30 -13.64 26.16
C ILE A 137 21.70 -14.51 25.06
N GLU A 138 22.30 -15.67 24.78
CA GLU A 138 21.82 -16.57 23.74
C GLU A 138 20.36 -16.99 24.01
N ILE A 139 19.54 -16.96 22.96
CA ILE A 139 18.14 -17.39 23.02
C ILE A 139 18.13 -18.87 22.70
N GLU A 140 17.75 -19.68 23.68
CA GLU A 140 17.49 -21.11 23.50
C GLU A 140 15.99 -21.34 23.63
N LYS A 141 15.33 -21.68 22.51
CA LYS A 141 13.91 -21.98 22.52
C LYS A 141 13.64 -23.15 23.47
N SER A 142 12.71 -22.93 24.38
CA SER A 142 12.29 -23.94 25.32
C SER A 142 11.62 -25.12 24.62
N LYS A 143 11.60 -26.28 25.29
CA LYS A 143 10.82 -27.44 24.84
C LYS A 143 9.34 -27.36 25.24
N PHE A 144 8.90 -26.29 25.91
CA PHE A 144 7.52 -26.15 26.35
C PHE A 144 6.62 -25.86 25.16
N SER A 145 5.47 -26.56 25.09
CA SER A 145 4.50 -26.28 24.04
C SER A 145 3.79 -24.96 24.34
N GLN A 146 3.45 -24.21 23.28
CA GLN A 146 2.74 -22.94 23.42
C GLN A 146 1.42 -23.09 24.20
N LYS A 147 0.72 -24.22 24.00
CA LYS A 147 -0.54 -24.53 24.70
C LYS A 147 -0.35 -24.66 26.21
N ASP A 148 0.78 -25.23 26.66
CA ASP A 148 1.06 -25.37 28.09
C ASP A 148 1.33 -24.01 28.74
N LEU A 149 2.00 -23.11 28.02
CA LEU A 149 2.27 -21.75 28.48
C LEU A 149 0.98 -20.92 28.54
N GLU A 150 0.09 -21.06 27.56
CA GLU A 150 -1.24 -20.42 27.56
C GLU A 150 -2.12 -20.89 28.72
N MET A 151 -2.02 -22.17 29.11
CA MET A 151 -2.69 -22.71 30.31
C MET A 151 -2.04 -22.27 31.63
N LEU A 152 -0.74 -22.00 31.66
CA LEU A 152 -0.08 -21.51 32.89
C LEU A 152 -0.27 -20.00 33.07
N PHE A 153 -0.29 -19.25 31.97
CA PHE A 153 -0.34 -17.79 31.94
C PHE A 153 -1.57 -17.31 31.16
N HIS A 154 -2.76 -17.65 31.66
CA HIS A 154 -4.04 -17.29 31.03
C HIS A 154 -4.15 -15.79 30.72
N GLY A 155 -4.36 -15.46 29.44
CA GLY A 155 -4.56 -14.08 28.97
C GLY A 155 -3.30 -13.22 28.96
N MET A 156 -2.14 -13.78 29.28
CA MET A 156 -0.85 -13.09 29.21
C MET A 156 -0.19 -13.33 27.84
N SER A 157 0.95 -12.69 27.60
CA SER A 157 1.77 -12.93 26.40
C SER A 157 3.26 -12.74 26.67
N ALA A 158 4.12 -13.44 25.93
CA ALA A 158 5.56 -13.17 25.90
C ALA A 158 5.94 -12.00 24.96
N ASP A 159 4.97 -11.44 24.24
CA ASP A 159 5.21 -10.33 23.31
C ASP A 159 5.35 -8.98 24.05
N PHE A 160 6.44 -8.27 23.78
CA PHE A 160 6.73 -6.95 24.33
C PHE A 160 5.72 -5.88 23.90
N THR A 161 4.98 -6.09 22.81
CA THR A 161 3.93 -5.16 22.35
C THR A 161 2.58 -5.38 23.02
N SER A 162 2.43 -6.50 23.73
CA SER A 162 1.19 -6.84 24.42
C SER A 162 1.03 -6.05 25.72
N GLU A 163 -0.18 -5.58 25.98
CA GLU A 163 -0.54 -4.96 27.26
C GLU A 163 -0.46 -5.96 28.43
N ASN A 164 -0.64 -7.26 28.15
CA ASN A 164 -0.60 -8.34 29.14
C ASN A 164 0.75 -9.06 29.13
N PHE A 165 1.84 -8.33 28.90
CA PHE A 165 3.18 -8.91 28.84
C PHE A 165 3.58 -9.60 30.17
N SER A 166 4.05 -10.84 30.06
CA SER A 166 4.61 -11.62 31.18
C SER A 166 6.10 -11.87 30.95
N ALA A 167 6.93 -11.25 31.79
CA ALA A 167 8.37 -11.49 31.79
C ALA A 167 8.73 -12.95 32.13
N ALA A 168 7.93 -13.60 32.97
CA ALA A 168 8.12 -15.00 33.34
C ALA A 168 7.86 -15.93 32.14
N TRP A 169 6.79 -15.70 31.39
CA TRP A 169 6.53 -16.43 30.15
C TRP A 169 7.69 -16.22 29.17
N TYR A 170 8.07 -14.96 28.92
CA TYR A 170 9.19 -14.65 28.00
C TYR A 170 10.48 -15.41 28.36
N LEU A 171 10.84 -15.45 29.65
CA LEU A 171 12.03 -16.17 30.13
C LEU A 171 11.90 -17.68 29.96
N ILE A 172 10.74 -18.25 30.27
CA ILE A 172 10.50 -19.69 30.10
C ILE A 172 10.58 -20.05 28.63
N GLU A 173 10.01 -19.25 27.73
CA GLU A 173 9.96 -19.55 26.30
C GLU A 173 11.32 -19.41 25.60
N ASN A 174 12.10 -18.38 25.97
CA ASN A 174 13.33 -18.00 25.25
C ASN A 174 14.64 -18.34 25.99
N HIS A 175 14.57 -18.63 27.29
CA HIS A 175 15.73 -18.76 28.19
C HIS A 175 15.55 -19.88 29.23
N SER A 176 14.80 -20.95 28.92
CA SER A 176 14.49 -22.02 29.87
C SER A 176 15.73 -22.73 30.44
N ASN A 177 16.80 -22.82 29.65
CA ASN A 177 18.03 -23.50 30.02
C ASN A 177 19.12 -22.55 30.53
N THR A 178 18.83 -21.25 30.58
CA THR A 178 19.80 -20.24 31.01
C THR A 178 20.06 -20.37 32.51
N SER A 179 21.35 -20.41 32.88
CA SER A 179 21.75 -20.49 34.28
C SER A 179 21.44 -19.20 35.04
N PHE A 180 21.28 -19.32 36.36
CA PHE A 180 21.02 -18.16 37.23
C PHE A 180 22.12 -17.08 37.13
N GLU A 181 23.39 -17.49 36.98
CA GLU A 181 24.50 -16.54 36.83
C GLU A 181 24.44 -15.79 35.49
N GLN A 182 24.05 -16.47 34.40
CA GLN A 182 23.81 -15.81 33.11
C GLN A 182 22.64 -14.84 33.19
N LEU A 183 21.56 -15.17 33.92
CA LEU A 183 20.44 -14.25 34.14
C LEU A 183 20.86 -13.02 34.96
N LYS A 184 21.74 -13.16 35.95
CA LYS A 184 22.32 -11.99 36.66
C LYS A 184 23.10 -11.08 35.71
N MET A 185 23.91 -11.65 34.83
CA MET A 185 24.63 -10.88 33.80
C MET A 185 23.65 -10.23 32.81
N ALA A 186 22.56 -10.91 32.48
CA ALA A 186 21.51 -10.35 31.61
C ALA A 186 20.84 -9.13 32.22
N VAL A 187 20.62 -9.13 33.54
CA VAL A 187 20.04 -7.97 34.25
C VAL A 187 20.97 -6.75 34.18
N THR A 188 22.29 -6.92 34.27
CA THR A 188 23.22 -5.79 34.14
C THR A 188 23.24 -5.23 32.71
N ASN A 189 23.16 -6.11 31.71
CA ASN A 189 22.98 -5.70 30.31
C ASN A 189 21.68 -4.94 30.09
N LEU A 190 20.57 -5.44 30.62
CA LEU A 190 19.25 -4.82 30.51
C LEU A 190 19.24 -3.43 31.14
N LYS A 191 19.80 -3.27 32.34
CA LYS A 191 19.95 -1.97 33.01
C LYS A 191 20.78 -0.99 32.17
N ARG A 192 21.89 -1.46 31.58
CA ARG A 192 22.72 -0.66 30.67
C ARG A 192 21.94 -0.23 29.43
N GLN A 193 21.13 -1.10 28.84
CA GLN A 193 20.30 -0.76 27.67
C GLN A 193 19.16 0.21 28.03
N ALA A 194 18.49 0.01 29.16
CA ALA A 194 17.44 0.92 29.63
C ALA A 194 17.97 2.35 29.83
N ASN A 195 19.20 2.49 30.32
CA ASN A 195 19.86 3.79 30.51
C ASN A 195 20.39 4.41 29.21
N LYS A 196 20.47 3.66 28.10
CA LYS A 196 20.90 4.17 26.78
C LYS A 196 19.80 4.93 26.01
N LYS A 197 18.60 5.10 26.58
CA LYS A 197 17.45 5.77 25.93
C LYS A 197 17.68 7.24 25.52
N SER A 198 18.86 7.85 25.77
CA SER A 198 19.16 9.22 25.29
C SER A 198 19.71 9.32 23.86
N GLU A 199 20.06 8.21 23.18
CA GLU A 199 20.62 8.26 21.80
C GLU A 199 19.72 7.57 20.75
N GLY A 200 18.46 7.32 21.10
CA GLY A 200 17.53 6.48 20.33
C GLY A 200 16.94 7.07 19.06
N SER A 201 17.45 8.16 18.50
CA SER A 201 16.84 8.79 17.31
C SER A 201 17.63 8.57 16.01
N LEU A 202 18.90 8.16 16.04
CA LEU A 202 19.72 8.07 14.82
C LEU A 202 19.76 6.67 14.19
N ALA A 203 19.71 5.61 15.00
CA ALA A 203 19.83 4.23 14.50
C ALA A 203 18.60 3.79 13.70
N TYR A 204 17.41 4.18 14.12
CA TYR A 204 16.16 3.91 13.40
C TYR A 204 16.08 4.67 12.06
N VAL A 205 16.61 5.89 12.02
CA VAL A 205 16.67 6.69 10.78
C VAL A 205 17.64 6.07 9.77
N LYS A 206 18.76 5.52 10.23
CA LYS A 206 19.78 4.96 9.34
C LYS A 206 19.35 3.67 8.63
N GLY A 207 18.52 2.84 9.28
CA GLY A 207 17.98 1.63 8.67
C GLY A 207 16.90 1.91 7.61
N GLY A 208 16.14 3.01 7.75
CA GLY A 208 15.02 3.36 6.88
C GLY A 208 15.42 4.01 5.55
N LEU A 209 16.65 4.53 5.47
CA LEU A 209 17.10 5.27 4.29
C LEU A 209 17.22 4.39 3.04
N SER A 210 17.70 3.15 3.18
CA SER A 210 17.88 2.26 2.02
C SER A 210 16.56 1.91 1.34
N THR A 211 15.52 1.61 2.12
CA THR A 211 14.18 1.33 1.61
C THR A 211 13.54 2.57 0.99
N PHE A 212 13.82 3.76 1.54
CA PHE A 212 13.38 5.02 0.94
C PHE A 212 14.02 5.27 -0.43
N PHE A 213 15.33 5.00 -0.56
CA PHE A 213 16.03 5.12 -1.84
C PHE A 213 15.57 4.07 -2.86
N GLU A 214 15.34 2.82 -2.47
CA GLU A 214 14.76 1.80 -3.36
C GLU A 214 13.35 2.18 -3.83
N ALA A 215 12.51 2.71 -2.93
CA ALA A 215 11.18 3.17 -3.31
C ALA A 215 11.22 4.37 -4.28
N GLN A 216 12.14 5.31 -4.05
CA GLN A 216 12.37 6.45 -4.94
C GLN A 216 12.86 5.99 -6.32
N ASP A 217 13.82 5.07 -6.37
CA ASP A 217 14.38 4.55 -7.62
C ASP A 217 13.33 3.77 -8.44
N ALA A 218 12.47 3.00 -7.76
CA ALA A 218 11.34 2.31 -8.41
C ALA A 218 10.25 3.26 -8.95
N LEU A 219 10.20 4.50 -8.46
CA LEU A 219 9.27 5.55 -8.90
C LEU A 219 9.89 6.48 -9.97
N SER A 220 11.18 6.32 -10.26
CA SER A 220 11.95 7.10 -11.25
C SER A 220 11.82 6.52 -12.66
#